data_AF-A0A9E5ZNR3-F1
#
_entry.id   AF-A0A9E5ZNR3-F1
#
_cell.length_a   1.000
_cell.length_b   1.000
_cell.length_c   1.000
_cell.angle_alpha   90.00
_cell.angle_beta   90.00
_cell.angle_gamma   90.00
#
_symmetry.space_group_name_H-M   'P 1'
#
loop_
_entity.id
_entity.type
_entity.pdbx_description
1 polymer ?
#
loop_
_entity_poly.entity_id
_entity_poly.type
_entity_poly.pdbx_seq_one_letter_code
_entity_poly.pdbx_strand_id
1 'polypeptide(L)' 'MKSETEVDNVYELIKSLNATITREPKYYPKYTDTYYAFYFRDPNGIPLEIYKE' A
#
# COMPACT_ATOMS: atom_id res chain seq x y z
N MET A 1 -4.63 15.03 -7.00
CA MET A 1 -3.73 15.05 -5.82
C MET A 1 -4.43 14.71 -4.49
N LYS A 2 -5.60 14.02 -4.47
CA LYS A 2 -6.25 13.60 -3.21
C LYS A 2 -6.20 12.09 -2.96
N SER A 3 -5.91 11.29 -3.97
CA SER A 3 -6.08 9.83 -3.93
C SER A 3 -4.80 9.05 -3.59
N GLU A 4 -3.61 9.55 -3.97
CA GLU A 4 -2.35 9.06 -3.38
C GLU A 4 -2.40 9.20 -1.86
N THR A 5 -3.01 10.30 -1.39
CA THR A 5 -3.21 10.60 0.02
C THR A 5 -4.03 9.51 0.74
N GLU A 6 -4.98 8.83 0.10
CA GLU A 6 -5.72 7.74 0.75
C GLU A 6 -4.86 6.49 0.93
N VAL A 7 -4.10 6.11 -0.11
CA VAL A 7 -3.14 4.99 -0.02
C VAL A 7 -2.07 5.29 1.03
N ASP A 8 -1.55 6.52 1.05
CA ASP A 8 -0.55 6.96 2.02
C ASP A 8 -1.12 7.03 3.45
N ASN A 9 -2.36 7.51 3.62
CA ASN A 9 -3.03 7.55 4.92
C ASN A 9 -3.26 6.14 5.49
N VAL A 10 -3.68 5.19 4.64
CA VAL A 10 -3.84 3.79 5.04
C VAL A 10 -2.48 3.17 5.33
N TYR A 11 -1.45 3.49 4.55
CA TYR A 11 -0.07 3.05 4.83
C TYR A 11 0.40 3.49 6.22
N GLU A 12 0.23 4.77 6.57
CA GLU A 12 0.62 5.27 7.90
C GLU A 12 -0.20 4.63 9.03
N LEU A 13 -1.50 4.40 8.82
CA LEU A 13 -2.33 3.65 9.78
C LEU A 13 -1.80 2.22 9.96
N ILE A 14 -1.56 1.48 8.88
CA ILE A 14 -1.08 0.10 8.93
C ILE A 14 0.31 0.01 9.58
N LYS A 15 1.18 0.97 9.28
CA LYS A 15 2.50 1.11 9.91
C LYS A 15 2.38 1.35 11.42
N SER A 16 1.42 2.17 11.86
CA SER A 16 1.16 2.41 13.29
C SER A 16 0.68 1.17 14.06
N LEU A 17 0.13 0.17 13.35
CA LEU A 17 -0.29 -1.12 13.91
C LEU A 17 0.84 -2.15 13.96
N ASN A 18 2.08 -1.77 13.66
CA ASN A 18 3.24 -2.67 13.56
C ASN A 18 3.04 -3.83 12.57
N ALA A 19 2.25 -3.62 11.51
CA ALA A 19 2.12 -4.62 10.46
C ALA A 19 3.44 -4.80 9.69
N THR A 20 3.64 -5.98 9.11
CA THR A 20 4.84 -6.24 8.29
C THR A 20 4.66 -5.62 6.90
N ILE A 21 5.16 -4.41 6.71
CA ILE A 21 5.24 -3.78 5.38
C ILE A 21 6.27 -4.52 4.55
N THR A 22 5.86 -5.02 3.38
CA THR A 22 6.76 -5.72 2.44
C THR A 22 7.18 -4.84 1.27
N ARG A 23 6.36 -3.85 0.92
CA ARG A 23 6.67 -2.80 -0.07
C ARG A 23 5.94 -1.53 0.32
N GLU A 24 6.69 -0.44 0.41
CA GLU A 24 6.13 0.90 0.65
C GLU A 24 5.31 1.41 -0.55
N PRO A 25 4.45 2.43 -0.34
CA PRO A 25 3.67 3.06 -1.40
C PRO A 25 4.56 3.49 -2.57
N LYS A 26 4.22 3.05 -3.77
CA LYS A 26 4.88 3.47 -5.01
C LYS A 26 4.05 3.18 -6.24
N TYR A 27 4.45 3.81 -7.34
CA TYR A 27 3.95 3.50 -8.68
C TYR A 27 4.53 2.19 -9.22
N TYR A 28 3.68 1.43 -9.92
CA TYR A 28 4.08 0.21 -10.64
C TYR A 28 3.79 0.34 -12.14
N PRO A 29 4.67 1.04 -12.89
CA PRO A 29 4.46 1.36 -14.31
C PRO A 29 4.37 0.12 -15.23
N LYS A 30 4.78 -1.05 -14.73
CA LYS A 30 4.63 -2.33 -15.44
C LYS A 30 3.17 -2.83 -15.53
N TYR A 31 2.27 -2.31 -14.71
CA TYR A 31 0.84 -2.64 -14.74
C TYR A 31 0.08 -1.55 -15.50
N THR A 32 0.10 -0.33 -14.97
CA THR A 32 -0.35 0.90 -15.64
C THR A 32 0.45 2.10 -15.10
N ASP A 33 0.43 3.22 -15.82
CA ASP A 33 1.11 4.44 -15.36
C ASP A 33 0.45 5.09 -14.14
N THR A 34 -0.80 4.74 -13.84
CA THR A 34 -1.57 5.31 -12.71
C THR A 34 -1.60 4.42 -11.48
N TYR A 35 -1.14 3.17 -11.60
CA TYR A 35 -1.24 2.18 -10.52
C TYR A 35 -0.29 2.52 -9.36
N TYR A 36 -0.87 2.98 -8.26
CA TYR A 36 -0.17 3.32 -7.03
C TYR A 36 -0.63 2.41 -5.89
N ALA A 37 0.31 1.72 -5.25
CA ALA A 37 -0.02 0.69 -4.26
C ALA A 37 1.07 0.47 -3.22
N PHE A 38 0.71 -0.15 -2.09
CA PHE A 38 1.66 -0.72 -1.13
C PHE A 38 1.22 -2.11 -0.68
N TYR A 39 2.14 -2.86 -0.09
CA TYR A 39 1.95 -4.27 0.24
C TYR A 39 2.41 -4.56 1.67
N PHE A 40 1.64 -5.35 2.38
CA PHE A 40 1.94 -5.75 3.75
C PHE A 40 1.43 -7.18 4.02
N ARG A 41 1.72 -7.70 5.20
CA ARG A 41 1.17 -8.97 5.68
C ARG A 41 0.34 -8.75 6.94
N ASP A 42 -0.75 -9.52 7.04
CA ASP A 42 -1.49 -9.66 8.30
C ASP A 42 -0.67 -10.46 9.34
N PRO A 43 -1.15 -10.58 10.60
CA PRO A 43 -0.46 -11.35 11.64
C PRO A 43 -0.28 -12.85 11.32
N ASN A 44 -1.09 -13.42 10.42
CA ASN A 44 -0.97 -14.80 9.97
C ASN A 44 -0.04 -14.95 8.76
N GLY A 45 0.52 -13.85 8.26
CA GLY A 45 1.39 -13.82 7.09
C GLY A 45 0.67 -13.75 5.75
N ILE A 46 -0.66 -13.56 5.72
CA ILE A 46 -1.44 -13.42 4.48
C ILE A 46 -1.02 -12.11 3.78
N PRO A 47 -0.62 -12.15 2.50
CA PRO A 47 -0.27 -10.95 1.76
C PRO A 47 -1.53 -10.13 1.44
N LEU A 48 -1.46 -8.83 1.73
CA LEU A 48 -2.53 -7.86 1.44
C LEU A 48 -1.97 -6.69 0.65
N GLU A 49 -2.85 -6.08 -0.14
CA GLU A 49 -2.56 -4.97 -1.04
C GLU A 49 -3.61 -3.87 -0.82
N ILE A 50 -3.14 -2.62 -0.82
CA ILE A 50 -3.98 -1.44 -0.97
C ILE A 50 -3.48 -0.71 -2.19
N TYR A 51 -4.39 -0.42 -3.12
CA TYR A 51 -4.06 0.19 -4.39
C TYR A 51 -5.12 1.21 -4.80
N LYS A 52 -4.76 2.02 -5.80
CA LYS A 52 -5.65 2.93 -6.51
C LYS A 52 -5.43 2.78 -8.01
N GLU A 53 -6.52 2.71 -8.77
CA GLU A 53 -6.56 2.70 -10.24
C GLU A 53 -6.59 4.11 -10.83
#